data_AF-A0A6C2TZK9-F1
#
_entry.id   AF-A0A6C2TZK9-F1
#
_cell.length_a   1.000
_cell.length_b   1.000
_cell.length_c   1.000
_cell.angle_alpha   90.00
_cell.angle_beta   90.00
_cell.angle_gamma   90.00
#
_symmetry.space_group_name_H-M   'P 1'
#
loop_
_entity.id
_entity.type
_entity.pdbx_description
1 polymer ?
#
loop_
_entity_poly.entity_id
_entity_poly.type
_entity_poly.pdbx_seq_one_letter_code
_entity_poly.pdbx_strand_id
1 'polypeptide(L)'
;MSVDLSGSAYQNLSEPTTFRIYAWGRGTTSTGATLAMIDKVTLHGDVTSLVETPYDSWASEYGLSGDDALANADAEGDGYDNLAEYALGMDPTSADAGSRESVGTVSDGGTTYFEYIHYRLTDYETEDISYWLIDSEDLLDSAGYTNRQDQILVGPEDNGYEPVTNRYEADESAMFIKVEIRQD
;
A
#
# COMPACT_ATOMS: atom_id res chain seq x y z
N MET A 1 -1.04 -37.37 27.88
CA MET A 1 -0.45 -37.20 26.54
C MET A 1 -0.71 -35.76 26.16
N SER A 2 0.31 -34.90 26.20
CA SER A 2 0.21 -33.55 25.67
C SER A 2 0.42 -33.63 24.16
N VAL A 3 -0.52 -33.14 23.37
CA VAL A 3 -0.30 -32.87 21.95
C VAL A 3 0.33 -31.48 21.91
N ASP A 4 1.59 -31.42 21.48
CA ASP A 4 2.30 -30.16 21.29
C ASP A 4 1.93 -29.59 19.92
N LEU A 5 1.28 -28.42 19.92
CA LEU A 5 0.86 -27.69 18.73
C LEU A 5 1.83 -26.55 18.38
N SER A 6 2.96 -26.41 19.09
CA SER A 6 3.95 -25.33 18.86
C SER A 6 4.80 -25.50 17.58
N GLY A 7 4.52 -26.53 16.78
CA GLY A 7 5.21 -26.76 15.51
C GLY A 7 5.01 -25.60 14.52
N SER A 8 6.00 -25.41 13.65
CA SER A 8 6.03 -24.30 12.67
C SER A 8 4.83 -24.25 11.72
N ALA A 9 4.11 -25.37 11.56
CA ALA A 9 2.93 -25.46 10.69
C ALA A 9 1.78 -24.52 11.08
N TYR A 10 1.78 -23.97 12.29
CA TYR A 10 0.71 -23.11 12.81
C TYR A 10 1.19 -21.72 13.27
N GLN A 11 2.46 -21.37 13.01
CA GLN A 11 3.05 -20.11 13.50
C GLN A 11 2.67 -18.89 12.64
N ASN A 12 2.14 -19.07 11.43
CA ASN A 12 1.85 -17.98 10.48
C ASN A 12 0.50 -18.21 9.76
N LEU A 13 -0.57 -18.48 10.51
CA LEU A 13 -1.90 -18.59 9.92
C LEU A 13 -2.43 -17.18 9.65
N SER A 14 -2.44 -16.76 8.39
CA SER A 14 -2.95 -15.44 7.97
C SER A 14 -4.45 -15.43 7.72
N GLU A 15 -5.05 -16.59 7.49
CA GLU A 15 -6.48 -16.74 7.21
C GLU A 15 -7.26 -17.32 8.40
N PRO A 16 -8.58 -17.05 8.51
CA PRO A 16 -9.45 -17.68 9.50
C PRO A 16 -9.31 -19.21 9.49
N THR A 17 -8.68 -19.76 10.52
CA THR A 17 -8.33 -21.19 10.58
C THR A 17 -9.19 -21.92 11.59
N THR A 18 -9.85 -23.00 11.15
CA THR A 18 -10.65 -23.87 12.02
C THR A 18 -9.83 -25.07 12.51
N PHE A 19 -9.69 -25.18 13.83
CA PHE A 19 -9.11 -26.38 14.46
C PHE A 19 -10.21 -27.35 14.88
N ARG A 20 -10.03 -28.64 14.59
CA ARG A 20 -10.92 -29.70 15.06
C ARG A 20 -10.17 -30.66 15.99
N ILE A 21 -10.65 -30.76 17.22
CA ILE A 21 -10.07 -31.66 18.22
C ILE A 21 -10.91 -32.93 18.28
N TYR A 22 -10.28 -34.08 18.00
CA TYR A 22 -10.90 -35.39 18.19
C TYR A 22 -10.36 -36.01 19.48
N ALA A 23 -11.22 -36.16 20.48
CA ALA A 23 -10.92 -36.89 21.70
C ALA A 23 -11.70 -38.22 21.68
N TRP A 24 -10.98 -39.34 21.76
CA TRP A 24 -11.59 -40.66 21.95
C TRP A 24 -11.09 -41.30 23.23
N GLY A 25 -12.00 -41.93 23.98
CA GLY A 25 -11.64 -42.74 25.15
C GLY A 25 -11.48 -44.22 24.81
N ARG A 26 -10.77 -44.96 25.66
CA ARG A 26 -10.69 -46.43 25.56
C ARG A 26 -12.10 -46.99 25.74
N GLY A 27 -12.64 -47.65 24.72
CA GLY A 27 -14.01 -48.18 24.71
C GLY A 27 -14.33 -48.93 25.99
N THR A 28 -15.15 -48.32 26.85
CA THR A 28 -15.81 -49.05 27.93
C THR A 28 -17.23 -49.35 27.49
N THR A 29 -17.71 -50.52 27.88
CA THR A 29 -19.05 -51.03 27.54
C THR A 29 -20.16 -50.34 28.35
N SER A 30 -19.88 -49.24 29.06
CA SER A 30 -20.89 -48.43 29.73
C SER A 30 -20.85 -46.99 29.19
N THR A 31 -21.97 -46.56 28.63
CA THR A 31 -22.20 -45.21 28.09
C THR A 31 -22.11 -44.09 29.13
N GLY A 32 -21.89 -44.42 30.41
CA GLY A 32 -21.78 -43.47 31.51
C GLY A 32 -20.35 -43.12 31.97
N ALA A 33 -19.29 -43.70 31.39
CA ALA A 33 -17.94 -43.56 31.94
C ALA A 33 -16.78 -43.41 30.92
N THR A 34 -17.03 -43.03 29.66
CA THR A 34 -15.95 -42.93 28.64
C THR A 34 -15.93 -41.60 27.90
N LEU A 35 -16.04 -40.52 28.64
CA LEU A 35 -15.31 -39.31 28.33
C LEU A 35 -14.76 -38.84 29.66
N ALA A 36 -13.51 -39.20 29.96
CA ALA A 36 -12.77 -38.46 30.97
C ALA A 36 -12.90 -37.00 30.57
N MET A 37 -13.56 -36.24 31.44
CA MET A 37 -14.06 -34.91 31.20
C MET A 37 -12.92 -34.08 30.59
N ILE A 38 -13.16 -33.44 29.44
CA ILE A 38 -12.26 -32.38 28.97
C ILE A 38 -12.41 -31.27 30.00
N ASP A 39 -11.53 -31.28 31.00
CA ASP A 39 -11.56 -30.34 32.11
C ASP A 39 -11.18 -28.94 31.63
N LYS A 40 -10.17 -28.86 30.73
CA LYS A 40 -9.73 -27.59 30.14
C LYS A 40 -9.12 -27.76 28.75
N VAL A 41 -9.50 -26.88 27.82
CA VAL A 41 -8.76 -26.60 26.59
C VAL A 41 -8.22 -25.17 26.71
N THR A 42 -6.92 -25.01 26.56
CA THR A 42 -6.28 -23.68 26.50
C THR A 42 -5.55 -23.59 25.19
N LEU A 43 -5.95 -22.64 24.35
CA LEU A 43 -5.23 -22.29 23.14
C LEU A 43 -4.30 -21.14 23.53
N HIS A 44 -3.01 -21.29 23.23
CA HIS A 44 -2.01 -20.26 23.38
C HIS A 44 -1.59 -19.85 21.98
N GLY A 45 -1.83 -18.60 21.65
CA GLY A 45 -1.35 -17.95 20.44
C GLY A 45 -1.29 -16.46 20.74
N ASP A 46 -0.29 -15.79 20.20
CA ASP A 46 -0.33 -14.35 20.14
C ASP A 46 -1.36 -14.01 19.06
N VAL A 47 -2.46 -13.36 19.45
CA VAL A 47 -3.23 -12.60 18.48
C VAL A 47 -2.34 -11.41 18.16
N THR A 48 -1.53 -11.53 17.11
CA THR A 48 -1.09 -10.34 16.41
C THR A 48 -2.36 -9.70 15.92
N SER A 49 -2.81 -8.66 16.63
CA SER A 49 -3.62 -7.64 15.99
C SER A 49 -2.80 -7.29 14.75
N LEU A 50 -3.31 -7.63 13.57
CA LEU A 50 -2.90 -6.91 12.39
C LEU A 50 -3.21 -5.48 12.79
N VAL A 51 -2.17 -4.71 13.08
CA VAL A 51 -2.33 -3.27 13.13
C VAL A 51 -2.70 -2.97 11.70
N GLU A 52 -3.99 -2.75 11.47
CA GLU A 52 -4.48 -2.32 10.18
C GLU A 52 -3.66 -1.10 9.81
N THR A 53 -2.82 -1.26 8.78
CA THR A 53 -2.05 -0.14 8.27
C THR A 53 -3.02 0.83 7.62
N PRO A 54 -2.67 2.12 7.51
CA PRO A 54 -3.55 3.05 6.81
C PRO A 54 -3.81 2.64 5.35
N TYR A 55 -2.84 1.98 4.70
CA TYR A 55 -3.06 1.29 3.41
C TYR A 55 -4.11 0.17 3.50
N ASP A 56 -4.06 -0.71 4.51
CA ASP A 56 -5.06 -1.78 4.66
C ASP A 56 -6.47 -1.22 4.87
N SER A 57 -6.58 -0.15 5.68
CA SER A 57 -7.85 0.57 5.89
C SER A 57 -8.36 1.18 4.59
N TRP A 58 -7.48 1.83 3.83
CA TRP A 58 -7.81 2.40 2.51
C TRP A 58 -8.29 1.32 1.53
N ALA A 59 -7.58 0.20 1.42
CA ALA A 59 -7.96 -0.88 0.53
C ALA A 59 -9.34 -1.48 0.90
N SER A 60 -9.59 -1.63 2.21
CA SER A 60 -10.88 -2.09 2.75
C SER A 60 -12.02 -1.10 2.46
N GLU A 61 -11.77 0.20 2.55
CA GLU A 61 -12.76 1.26 2.24
C GLU A 61 -13.19 1.24 0.77
N TYR A 62 -12.27 0.94 -0.14
CA TYR A 62 -12.57 0.72 -1.56
C TYR A 62 -13.11 -0.69 -1.87
N GLY A 63 -13.21 -1.57 -0.86
CA GLY A 63 -13.75 -2.91 -1.01
C GLY A 63 -12.80 -3.88 -1.73
N LEU A 64 -11.51 -3.54 -1.82
CA LEU A 64 -10.50 -4.43 -2.35
C LEU A 64 -10.29 -5.62 -1.42
N SER A 65 -10.06 -6.80 -1.98
CA SER A 65 -9.79 -8.01 -1.19
C SER A 65 -9.02 -9.05 -1.98
N GLY A 66 -8.33 -9.96 -1.29
CA GLY A 66 -7.53 -11.00 -1.93
C GLY A 66 -6.40 -10.41 -2.78
N ASP A 67 -6.19 -10.95 -3.98
CA ASP A 67 -5.12 -10.50 -4.87
C ASP A 67 -5.34 -9.05 -5.36
N ASP A 68 -6.59 -8.58 -5.40
CA ASP A 68 -6.94 -7.21 -5.81
C ASP A 68 -6.54 -6.16 -4.77
N ALA A 69 -6.26 -6.55 -3.51
CA ALA A 69 -5.82 -5.65 -2.45
C ALA A 69 -4.28 -5.54 -2.33
N LEU A 70 -3.52 -6.31 -3.12
CA LEU A 70 -2.06 -6.27 -3.08
C LEU A 70 -1.55 -4.90 -3.54
N ALA A 71 -0.53 -4.36 -2.88
CA ALA A 71 0.08 -3.06 -3.19
C ALA A 71 0.50 -2.91 -4.67
N ASN A 72 0.87 -4.01 -5.33
CA ASN A 72 1.30 -4.04 -6.71
C ASN A 72 0.22 -4.55 -7.69
N ALA A 73 -1.03 -4.68 -7.24
CA ALA A 73 -2.17 -4.98 -8.09
C ALA A 73 -2.71 -3.70 -8.72
N ASP A 74 -3.24 -3.85 -9.93
CA ASP A 74 -3.91 -2.84 -10.75
C ASP A 74 -5.27 -3.48 -11.09
N ALA A 75 -6.27 -3.25 -10.24
CA ALA A 75 -7.52 -4.02 -10.23
C ALA A 75 -8.46 -3.58 -11.38
N GLU A 76 -8.37 -2.31 -11.73
CA GLU A 76 -9.14 -1.58 -12.73
C GLU A 76 -8.46 -1.55 -14.12
N GLY A 77 -7.16 -1.83 -14.17
CA GLY A 77 -6.40 -2.08 -15.40
C GLY A 77 -5.95 -0.80 -16.10
N ASP A 78 -5.69 0.28 -15.37
CA ASP A 78 -5.35 1.59 -15.94
C ASP A 78 -3.85 1.91 -15.95
N GLY A 79 -3.05 1.05 -15.31
CA GLY A 79 -1.59 1.11 -15.27
C GLY A 79 -1.01 1.72 -14.00
N TYR A 80 -1.84 2.18 -13.05
CA TYR A 80 -1.41 2.48 -11.69
C TYR A 80 -1.64 1.27 -10.79
N ASP A 81 -0.70 1.01 -9.88
CA ASP A 81 -0.93 -0.01 -8.85
C ASP A 81 -1.53 0.63 -7.60
N ASN A 82 -2.13 -0.21 -6.75
CA ASN A 82 -2.79 0.23 -5.53
C ASN A 82 -1.88 1.08 -4.63
N LEU A 83 -0.57 0.83 -4.58
CA LEU A 83 0.37 1.66 -3.82
C LEU A 83 0.46 3.08 -4.41
N ALA A 84 0.57 3.18 -5.74
CA ALA A 84 0.57 4.46 -6.42
C ALA A 84 -0.76 5.20 -6.23
N GLU A 85 -1.89 4.49 -6.34
CA GLU A 85 -3.21 5.08 -6.14
C GLU A 85 -3.44 5.56 -4.71
N TYR A 86 -3.02 4.76 -3.71
CA TYR A 86 -3.04 5.15 -2.31
C TYR A 86 -2.19 6.40 -2.05
N ALA A 87 -0.98 6.45 -2.59
CA ALA A 87 -0.07 7.58 -2.40
C ALA A 87 -0.56 8.86 -3.09
N LEU A 88 -1.18 8.75 -4.27
CA LEU A 88 -1.66 9.89 -5.06
C LEU A 88 -3.10 10.30 -4.71
N GLY A 89 -3.87 9.43 -4.04
CA GLY A 89 -5.28 9.64 -3.69
C GLY A 89 -6.26 9.38 -4.83
N MET A 90 -5.97 8.39 -5.67
CA MET A 90 -6.82 7.93 -6.78
C MET A 90 -7.84 6.87 -6.33
N ASP A 91 -8.70 6.42 -7.23
CA ASP A 91 -9.78 5.45 -6.97
C ASP A 91 -9.44 4.09 -7.59
N PRO A 92 -9.03 3.08 -6.78
CA PRO A 92 -8.62 1.75 -7.25
C PRO A 92 -9.76 0.88 -7.79
N THR A 93 -10.93 1.47 -7.99
CA THR A 93 -12.11 0.80 -8.56
C THR A 93 -12.57 1.45 -9.87
N SER A 94 -11.89 2.52 -10.30
CA SER A 94 -12.23 3.30 -11.47
C SER A 94 -10.97 3.64 -12.25
N ALA A 95 -10.89 3.18 -13.51
CA ALA A 95 -9.80 3.53 -14.41
C ALA A 95 -9.72 5.05 -14.66
N ASP A 96 -8.95 5.76 -13.84
CA ASP A 96 -8.85 7.21 -13.75
C ASP A 96 -7.40 7.73 -13.83
N ALA A 97 -6.46 6.86 -14.23
CA ALA A 97 -5.05 7.14 -14.52
C ALA A 97 -4.73 8.60 -14.82
N GLY A 98 -3.93 9.22 -13.97
CA GLY A 98 -3.52 10.61 -14.11
C GLY A 98 -4.49 11.63 -13.52
N SER A 99 -5.58 11.22 -12.85
CA SER A 99 -6.58 12.13 -12.26
C SER A 99 -6.00 13.04 -11.17
N ARG A 100 -4.86 12.64 -10.60
CA ARG A 100 -4.14 13.32 -9.52
C ARG A 100 -2.82 13.94 -10.00
N GLU A 101 -2.68 14.09 -11.31
CA GLU A 101 -1.51 14.70 -11.92
C GLU A 101 -1.92 15.76 -12.94
N SER A 102 -1.07 16.77 -13.10
CA SER A 102 -1.25 17.71 -14.21
C SER A 102 0.09 18.27 -14.66
N VAL A 103 0.13 18.62 -15.94
CA VAL A 103 1.29 19.28 -16.56
C VAL A 103 0.87 20.59 -17.18
N GLY A 104 1.74 21.58 -17.11
CA GLY A 104 1.47 22.91 -17.65
C GLY A 104 2.73 23.68 -17.96
N THR A 105 2.54 24.85 -18.56
CA THR A 105 3.61 25.83 -18.72
C THR A 105 3.14 27.17 -18.17
N VAL A 106 3.99 27.84 -17.41
CA VAL A 106 3.72 29.17 -16.84
C VAL A 106 4.85 30.12 -17.20
N SER A 107 4.51 31.36 -17.55
CA SER A 107 5.50 32.43 -17.69
C SER A 107 5.51 33.27 -16.43
N ASP A 108 6.64 33.32 -15.74
CA ASP A 108 6.85 34.10 -14.52
C ASP A 108 8.17 34.85 -14.62
N GLY A 109 8.17 36.16 -14.33
CA GLY A 109 9.38 36.99 -14.41
C GLY A 109 10.06 37.08 -15.79
N GLY A 110 9.43 36.62 -16.87
CA GLY A 110 10.03 36.53 -18.21
C GLY A 110 10.69 35.18 -18.53
N THR A 111 10.72 34.26 -17.58
CA THR A 111 11.12 32.86 -17.77
C THR A 111 9.88 32.01 -18.02
N THR A 112 9.99 31.01 -18.90
CA THR A 112 8.94 30.00 -19.08
C THR A 112 9.33 28.77 -18.28
N TYR A 113 8.42 28.32 -17.43
CA TYR A 113 8.57 27.11 -16.64
C TYR A 113 7.64 26.02 -17.17
N PHE A 114 8.13 24.79 -17.20
CA PHE A 114 7.30 23.60 -17.21
C PHE A 114 6.92 23.25 -15.77
N GLU A 115 5.65 22.99 -15.52
CA GLU A 115 5.12 22.56 -14.22
C GLU A 115 4.66 21.11 -14.33
N TYR A 116 5.17 20.27 -13.43
CA TYR A 116 4.61 18.94 -13.14
C TYR A 116 4.03 18.93 -11.74
N ILE A 117 2.74 18.64 -11.65
CA ILE A 117 1.98 18.63 -10.41
C ILE A 117 1.52 17.19 -10.16
N HIS A 118 1.74 16.69 -8.96
CA HIS A 118 1.16 15.45 -8.45
C HIS A 118 0.59 15.68 -7.05
N TYR A 119 -0.41 14.92 -6.65
CA TYR A 119 -0.85 14.86 -5.25
C TYR A 119 0.04 13.92 -4.45
N ARG A 120 0.19 14.18 -3.15
CA ARG A 120 0.81 13.25 -2.20
C ARG A 120 0.01 13.22 -0.90
N LEU A 121 0.10 12.12 -0.16
CA LEU A 121 -0.35 12.07 1.24
C LEU A 121 0.29 13.19 2.08
N THR A 122 -0.44 13.77 3.03
CA THR A 122 0.12 14.78 3.96
C THR A 122 0.96 14.17 5.08
N ASP A 123 0.75 12.89 5.37
CA ASP A 123 1.44 12.10 6.40
C ASP A 123 2.38 11.04 5.81
N TYR A 124 2.81 11.24 4.56
CA TYR A 124 3.70 10.32 3.84
C TYR A 124 4.96 9.91 4.63
N GLU A 125 5.53 10.81 5.44
CA GLU A 125 6.72 10.51 6.26
C GLU A 125 6.43 9.52 7.38
N THR A 126 5.20 9.48 7.91
CA THR A 126 4.81 8.49 8.92
C THR A 126 4.32 7.18 8.31
N GLU A 127 3.92 7.22 7.05
CA GLU A 127 3.55 6.04 6.24
C GLU A 127 4.75 5.38 5.54
N ASP A 128 5.97 5.91 5.77
CA ASP A 128 7.21 5.50 5.10
C ASP A 128 7.08 5.51 3.56
N ILE A 129 6.31 6.46 3.01
CA ILE A 129 6.15 6.66 1.57
C ILE A 129 7.08 7.74 1.06
N SER A 130 7.85 7.43 0.02
CA SER A 130 8.76 8.34 -0.66
C SER A 130 8.27 8.67 -2.08
N TYR A 131 8.33 9.95 -2.45
CA TYR A 131 8.02 10.44 -3.81
C TYR A 131 9.29 10.91 -4.48
N TRP A 132 9.76 10.17 -5.46
CA TRP A 132 10.99 10.47 -6.19
C TRP A 132 10.63 11.01 -7.56
N LEU A 133 11.04 12.23 -7.87
CA LEU A 133 11.07 12.67 -9.25
C LEU A 133 12.35 12.16 -9.88
N ILE A 134 12.23 11.68 -11.10
CA ILE A 134 13.34 11.26 -11.95
C ILE A 134 13.19 12.03 -13.25
N ASP A 135 13.91 13.14 -13.35
CA ASP A 135 14.09 13.90 -14.58
C ASP A 135 15.23 13.35 -15.47
N SER A 136 15.06 13.46 -16.78
CA SER A 136 16.03 13.03 -17.80
C SER A 136 15.88 13.85 -19.08
N GLU A 137 16.95 13.96 -19.87
CA GLU A 137 16.93 14.58 -21.21
C GLU A 137 16.52 13.58 -22.31
N ASP A 138 16.51 12.28 -22.00
CA ASP A 138 16.01 11.20 -22.88
C ASP A 138 15.26 10.08 -22.11
N LEU A 139 14.64 9.16 -22.85
CA LEU A 139 13.91 8.01 -22.30
C LEU A 139 14.78 6.73 -22.18
N LEU A 140 16.07 6.81 -22.50
CA LEU A 140 16.96 5.66 -22.60
C LEU A 140 17.89 5.53 -21.39
N ASP A 141 18.37 6.65 -20.85
CA ASP A 141 19.30 6.75 -19.71
C ASP A 141 18.70 7.63 -18.61
N SER A 142 17.66 7.14 -17.93
CA SER A 142 17.17 7.77 -16.70
C SER A 142 18.07 7.38 -15.52
N ALA A 143 18.70 8.35 -14.87
CA ALA A 143 19.35 8.13 -13.58
C ALA A 143 18.33 7.64 -12.54
N GLY A 144 18.76 6.84 -11.55
CA GLY A 144 17.84 6.26 -10.54
C GLY A 144 17.23 7.26 -9.55
N TYR A 145 17.65 8.53 -9.61
CA TYR A 145 17.11 9.67 -8.86
C TYR A 145 17.66 10.99 -9.42
N THR A 146 16.79 11.96 -9.69
CA THR A 146 17.18 13.31 -10.12
C THR A 146 16.16 14.33 -9.61
N ASN A 147 16.63 15.33 -8.85
CA ASN A 147 15.81 16.45 -8.40
C ASN A 147 16.36 17.75 -8.99
N ARG A 148 16.14 17.98 -10.29
CA ARG A 148 16.60 19.20 -10.98
C ARG A 148 15.57 20.33 -10.99
N GLN A 149 14.43 20.17 -10.32
CA GLN A 149 13.41 21.22 -10.23
C GLN A 149 13.96 22.48 -9.56
N ASP A 150 13.67 23.64 -10.14
CA ASP A 150 14.04 24.96 -9.63
C ASP A 150 13.26 25.33 -8.38
N GLN A 151 11.99 24.89 -8.34
CA GLN A 151 11.08 25.23 -7.26
C GLN A 151 10.12 24.08 -6.96
N ILE A 152 9.89 23.88 -5.67
CA ILE A 152 8.83 23.03 -5.14
C ILE A 152 7.84 23.94 -4.41
N LEU A 153 6.58 23.88 -4.81
CA LEU A 153 5.48 24.59 -4.16
C LEU A 153 4.43 23.58 -3.71
N VAL A 154 4.02 23.67 -2.45
CA VAL A 154 2.98 22.82 -1.89
C VAL A 154 1.71 23.64 -1.76
N GLY A 155 0.62 23.14 -2.34
CA GLY A 155 -0.71 23.76 -2.24
C GLY A 155 -1.42 23.42 -0.94
N PRO A 156 -2.65 23.90 -0.75
CA PRO A 156 -3.44 23.54 0.42
C PRO A 156 -3.81 22.05 0.40
N GLU A 157 -3.85 21.44 1.57
CA GLU A 157 -4.40 20.10 1.77
C GLU A 157 -5.87 20.02 1.33
N ASP A 158 -6.20 18.90 0.69
CA ASP A 158 -7.53 18.44 0.35
C ASP A 158 -7.66 16.95 0.71
N ASN A 159 -8.43 16.66 1.75
CA ASN A 159 -8.79 15.30 2.18
C ASN A 159 -7.59 14.37 2.45
N GLY A 160 -6.57 14.84 3.19
CA GLY A 160 -5.37 14.05 3.50
C GLY A 160 -4.32 14.02 2.39
N TYR A 161 -4.56 14.73 1.29
CA TYR A 161 -3.59 14.88 0.20
C TYR A 161 -3.28 16.35 -0.06
N GLU A 162 -2.10 16.64 -0.59
CA GLU A 162 -1.72 17.99 -1.00
C GLU A 162 -1.06 17.98 -2.38
N PRO A 163 -1.33 18.97 -3.25
CA PRO A 163 -0.69 19.05 -4.54
C PRO A 163 0.73 19.62 -4.41
N VAL A 164 1.69 18.96 -5.04
CA VAL A 164 3.10 19.36 -5.11
C VAL A 164 3.41 19.80 -6.54
N THR A 165 3.64 21.10 -6.72
CA THR A 165 4.06 21.68 -8.00
C THR A 165 5.58 21.70 -8.08
N ASN A 166 6.11 21.00 -9.08
CA ASN A 166 7.54 20.96 -9.41
C ASN A 166 7.75 21.80 -10.66
N ARG A 167 8.56 22.85 -10.53
CA ARG A 167 8.88 23.77 -11.64
C ARG A 167 10.25 23.50 -12.20
N TYR A 168 10.34 23.53 -13.52
CA TYR A 168 11.56 23.39 -14.29
C TYR A 168 11.63 24.52 -15.30
N GLU A 169 12.77 25.21 -15.40
CA GLU A 169 12.99 26.15 -16.50
C GLU A 169 12.89 25.40 -17.84
N ALA A 170 12.14 25.96 -18.78
CA ALA A 170 11.96 25.40 -20.12
C ALA A 170 13.07 25.89 -21.06
N ASP A 171 14.32 25.76 -20.64
CA ASP A 171 15.52 26.16 -21.39
C ASP A 171 16.17 25.00 -22.17
N GLU A 172 15.89 23.76 -21.76
CA GLU A 172 16.31 22.55 -22.46
C GLU A 172 15.40 22.17 -23.64
N SER A 173 15.99 21.51 -24.63
CA SER A 173 15.25 21.08 -25.84
C SER A 173 14.29 19.91 -25.62
N ALA A 174 14.51 19.14 -24.55
CA ALA A 174 13.67 18.04 -24.12
C ALA A 174 13.90 17.76 -22.63
N MET A 175 12.84 17.38 -21.93
CA MET A 175 12.90 16.88 -20.56
C MET A 175 11.76 15.88 -20.35
N PHE A 176 12.08 14.79 -19.67
CA PHE A 176 11.16 13.74 -19.25
C PHE A 176 11.16 13.66 -17.74
N ILE A 177 10.01 13.41 -17.14
CA ILE A 177 9.87 13.28 -15.69
C ILE A 177 9.09 12.00 -15.43
N LYS A 178 9.61 11.18 -14.53
CA LYS A 178 8.91 10.05 -13.92
C LYS A 178 8.74 10.35 -12.44
N VAL A 179 7.52 10.20 -11.92
CA VAL A 179 7.31 10.06 -10.48
C VAL A 179 7.45 8.59 -10.11
N GLU A 180 8.22 8.31 -9.08
CA GLU A 180 8.38 6.97 -8.53
C GLU A 180 8.00 6.99 -7.06
N ILE A 181 6.97 6.20 -6.74
CA ILE A 181 6.44 6.03 -5.40
C ILE A 181 7.08 4.79 -4.81
N ARG A 182 7.53 4.88 -3.56
CA ARG A 182 8.12 3.77 -2.82
C ARG A 182 7.57 3.74 -1.41
N GLN A 183 7.45 2.54 -0.87
CA GLN A 183 7.22 2.28 0.54
C GLN A 183 8.49 1.66 1.10
N ASP A 184 9.13 2.31 2.07
CA ASP A 184 10.47 1.99 2.59
C ASP A 184 10.46 1.11 3.86
#